data_AF-L8PP07-F1
#
_entry.id   AF-L8PP07-F1
#
_cell.length_a   1.000
_cell.length_b   1.000
_cell.length_c   1.000
_cell.angle_alpha   90.00
_cell.angle_beta   90.00
_cell.angle_gamma   90.00
#
_symmetry.space_group_name_H-M   'P 1'
#
loop_
_entity.id
_entity.type
_entity.pdbx_description
1 polymer ?
#
loop_
_entity_poly.entity_id
_entity_poly.type
_entity_poly.pdbx_seq_one_letter_code
_entity_poly.pdbx_strand_id
1 'polypeptide(L)'
;MLERVEQAIAAGKLRVGDKLPAERELANMLGVSRASIREAVRILEAQGVITSQVGNGPGSGTVITAMSSDALTRILRLHVALARFPFTDLVEARITLERSSVALAAHHATDQQHDRLAGLLSAMDDPTVTPEMFNDLDTEFHVAIAEASGNQLVCDLTVAIRNSLRAPLLTALQQVADWGALAVTLRAEHRELFNAVRRGESSRAADLVEAHIRASYQSLLQDMEETRT
;
A
#
# COMPACT_ATOMS: atom_id res chain seq x y z
N MET A 1 12.92 -4.04 26.91
CA MET A 1 12.18 -5.23 26.41
C MET A 1 11.91 -5.09 24.92
N LEU A 2 11.22 -4.03 24.50
CA LEU A 2 10.91 -3.71 23.10
C LEU A 2 12.11 -3.91 22.16
N GLU A 3 13.20 -3.16 22.38
CA GLU A 3 14.44 -3.27 21.57
C GLU A 3 15.03 -4.68 21.52
N ARG A 4 14.92 -5.47 22.61
CA ARG A 4 15.45 -6.84 22.63
C ARG A 4 14.58 -7.80 21.82
N VAL A 5 13.27 -7.61 21.85
CA VAL A 5 12.34 -8.39 21.02
C VAL A 5 12.57 -8.03 19.55
N GLU A 6 12.68 -6.74 19.21
CA GLU A 6 13.01 -6.26 17.86
C GLU A 6 14.34 -6.83 17.36
N GLN A 7 15.40 -6.76 18.17
CA GLN A 7 16.71 -7.34 17.82
C GLN A 7 16.65 -8.86 17.64
N ALA A 8 15.88 -9.57 18.46
CA ALA A 8 15.73 -11.02 18.35
C ALA A 8 14.94 -11.42 17.09
N ILE A 9 13.92 -10.65 16.72
CA ILE A 9 13.18 -10.81 15.46
C ILE A 9 14.11 -10.52 14.27
N ALA A 10 14.82 -9.39 14.28
CA ALA A 10 15.75 -9.00 13.21
C ALA A 10 16.90 -10.01 13.04
N ALA A 11 17.36 -10.64 14.13
CA ALA A 11 18.34 -11.72 14.11
C ALA A 11 17.75 -13.11 13.77
N GLY A 12 16.43 -13.21 13.52
CA GLY A 12 15.74 -14.46 13.20
C GLY A 12 15.63 -15.48 14.36
N LYS A 13 15.93 -15.03 15.60
CA LYS A 13 15.85 -15.83 16.83
C LYS A 13 14.43 -15.96 17.37
N LEU A 14 13.56 -15.01 17.02
CA LEU A 14 12.12 -15.07 17.22
C LEU A 14 11.43 -14.97 15.87
N ARG A 15 10.45 -15.84 15.64
CA ARG A 15 9.68 -15.97 14.40
C ARG A 15 8.19 -15.89 14.70
N VAL A 16 7.41 -15.57 13.67
CA VAL A 16 5.95 -15.63 13.75
C VAL A 16 5.51 -17.02 14.23
N GLY A 17 4.65 -17.05 15.24
CA GLY A 17 4.19 -18.27 15.93
C GLY A 17 4.98 -18.63 17.18
N ASP A 18 6.16 -18.04 17.41
CA ASP A 18 6.93 -18.31 18.63
C ASP A 18 6.23 -17.73 19.86
N LYS A 19 6.29 -18.46 20.96
CA LYS A 19 5.78 -17.98 22.25
C LYS A 19 6.83 -17.19 22.99
N LEU A 20 6.45 -16.03 23.49
CA LEU A 20 7.25 -15.31 24.48
C LEU A 20 7.13 -15.98 25.86
N PRO A 21 8.20 -15.97 26.67
CA PRO A 21 8.12 -16.40 28.07
C PRO A 21 7.06 -15.59 28.83
N ALA A 22 6.57 -16.15 29.94
CA ALA A 22 5.57 -15.46 30.76
C ALA A 22 6.11 -14.11 31.27
N GLU A 23 5.24 -13.11 31.47
CA GLU A 23 5.66 -11.75 31.91
C GLU A 23 6.57 -11.78 33.16
N ARG A 24 6.30 -12.72 34.08
CA ARG A 24 7.09 -12.91 35.30
C ARG A 24 8.52 -13.37 34.98
N GLU A 25 8.68 -14.27 34.04
CA GLU A 25 9.98 -14.78 33.62
C GLU A 25 10.75 -13.72 32.85
N LEU A 26 10.07 -13.00 31.95
CA LEU A 26 10.65 -11.85 31.24
C LEU A 26 11.12 -10.77 32.21
N ALA A 27 10.34 -10.45 33.25
CA ALA A 27 10.73 -9.49 34.29
C ALA A 27 12.02 -9.92 34.99
N ASN A 28 12.14 -11.20 35.36
CA ASN A 28 13.34 -11.75 35.99
C ASN A 28 14.55 -11.77 35.04
N MET A 29 14.37 -12.21 33.79
CA MET A 29 15.44 -12.27 32.78
C MET A 29 15.99 -10.89 32.42
N LEU A 30 15.14 -9.87 32.43
CA LEU A 30 15.48 -8.51 32.05
C LEU A 30 15.84 -7.61 33.25
N GLY A 31 15.65 -8.10 34.49
CA GLY A 31 15.93 -7.32 35.70
C GLY A 31 15.04 -6.09 35.85
N VAL A 32 13.78 -6.15 35.38
CA VAL A 32 12.84 -5.01 35.39
C VAL A 32 11.53 -5.37 36.09
N SER A 33 10.73 -4.35 36.41
CA SER A 33 9.43 -4.55 37.07
C SER A 33 8.43 -5.26 36.14
N ARG A 34 7.51 -6.04 36.73
CA ARG A 34 6.39 -6.66 35.99
C ARG A 34 5.48 -5.62 35.33
N ALA A 35 5.31 -4.46 35.95
CA ALA A 35 4.52 -3.36 35.36
C ALA A 35 5.17 -2.87 34.06
N SER A 36 6.49 -2.73 34.03
CA SER A 36 7.25 -2.34 32.84
C SER A 36 7.16 -3.38 31.72
N ILE A 37 7.18 -4.68 32.05
CA ILE A 37 6.96 -5.76 31.07
C ILE A 37 5.56 -5.67 30.47
N ARG A 38 4.53 -5.53 31.30
CA ARG A 38 3.15 -5.44 30.84
C ARG A 38 2.92 -4.26 29.90
N GLU A 39 3.55 -3.13 30.19
CA GLU A 39 3.46 -1.96 29.31
C GLU A 39 4.17 -2.21 27.97
N ALA A 40 5.35 -2.82 27.98
CA ALA A 40 6.05 -3.20 26.75
C ALA A 40 5.25 -4.21 25.92
N VAL A 41 4.57 -5.17 26.56
CA VAL A 41 3.66 -6.13 25.90
C VAL A 41 2.49 -5.39 25.25
N ARG A 42 1.84 -4.46 25.95
CA ARG A 42 0.74 -3.66 25.37
C ARG A 42 1.18 -2.85 24.16
N ILE A 43 2.37 -2.26 24.20
CA ILE A 43 2.92 -1.50 23.06
C ILE A 43 3.18 -2.43 21.87
N LEU A 44 3.86 -3.57 22.09
CA LEU A 44 4.12 -4.56 21.06
C LEU A 44 2.82 -5.14 20.45
N GLU A 45 1.79 -5.33 21.28
CA GLU A 45 0.47 -5.80 20.84
C GLU A 45 -0.25 -4.73 20.02
N ALA A 46 -0.19 -3.46 20.44
CA ALA A 46 -0.74 -2.34 19.68
C ALA A 46 -0.01 -2.13 18.33
N GLN A 47 1.28 -2.47 18.26
CA GLN A 47 2.06 -2.49 17.03
C GLN A 47 1.82 -3.74 16.18
N GLY A 48 1.03 -4.71 16.66
CA GLY A 48 0.79 -5.97 15.95
C GLY A 48 2.01 -6.89 15.84
N VAL A 49 3.03 -6.69 16.68
CA VAL A 49 4.21 -7.56 16.75
C VAL A 49 3.92 -8.83 17.56
N ILE A 50 2.95 -8.75 18.48
CA ILE A 50 2.47 -9.88 19.27
C ILE A 50 0.95 -9.90 19.39
N THR A 51 0.41 -11.05 19.76
CA THR A 51 -0.98 -11.19 20.20
C THR A 51 -1.06 -11.95 21.51
N SER A 52 -1.94 -11.53 22.41
CA SER A 52 -2.19 -12.22 23.68
C SER A 52 -3.46 -13.05 23.60
N GLN A 53 -3.34 -14.37 23.76
CA GLN A 53 -4.51 -15.24 23.95
C GLN A 53 -4.73 -15.54 25.43
N VAL A 54 -5.90 -15.13 25.95
CA VAL A 54 -6.31 -15.34 27.34
C VAL A 54 -6.90 -16.75 27.50
N GLY A 55 -6.37 -17.55 28.43
CA GLY A 55 -6.92 -18.87 28.76
C GLY A 55 -5.91 -19.81 29.42
N ASN A 56 -6.32 -21.05 29.69
CA ASN A 56 -5.48 -22.11 30.27
C ASN A 56 -5.14 -23.23 29.25
N GLY A 57 -5.47 -23.02 27.98
CA GLY A 57 -5.23 -24.00 26.91
C GLY A 57 -3.80 -23.95 26.36
N PRO A 58 -3.38 -24.94 25.54
CA PRO A 58 -2.06 -24.98 24.91
C PRO A 58 -1.75 -23.76 24.03
N GLY A 59 -2.76 -22.98 23.64
CA GLY A 59 -2.62 -21.74 22.86
C GLY A 59 -2.50 -20.46 23.69
N SER A 60 -2.66 -20.52 25.03
CA SER A 60 -2.59 -19.31 25.85
C SER A 60 -1.17 -18.77 25.99
N GLY A 61 -1.08 -17.45 26.23
CA GLY A 61 0.17 -16.71 26.33
C GLY A 61 0.34 -15.67 25.24
N THR A 62 1.51 -15.05 25.21
CA THR A 62 1.89 -14.03 24.24
C THR A 62 2.66 -14.67 23.10
N VAL A 63 2.20 -14.48 21.87
CA VAL A 63 2.76 -15.10 20.66
C VAL A 63 3.25 -14.01 19.70
N ILE A 64 4.41 -14.21 19.08
CA ILE A 64 4.88 -13.36 17.98
C ILE A 64 3.92 -13.51 16.80
N THR A 65 3.41 -12.40 16.32
CA THR A 65 2.57 -12.34 15.13
C THR A 65 3.19 -11.41 14.10
N ALA A 66 2.76 -11.56 12.84
CA ALA A 66 3.06 -10.54 11.83
C ALA A 66 2.08 -9.37 12.01
N MET A 67 2.60 -8.15 11.87
CA MET A 67 1.75 -6.98 11.64
C MET A 67 0.93 -7.24 10.39
N SER A 68 -0.38 -6.99 10.44
CA SER A 68 -1.21 -7.10 9.23
C SER A 68 -0.78 -6.04 8.23
N SER A 69 -0.83 -6.37 6.93
CA SER A 69 -0.57 -5.41 5.85
C SER A 69 -1.42 -4.14 5.98
N ASP A 70 -2.66 -4.27 6.47
CA ASP A 70 -3.54 -3.14 6.76
C ASP A 70 -2.98 -2.17 7.82
N ALA A 71 -2.37 -2.69 8.89
CA ALA A 71 -1.79 -1.87 9.94
C ALA A 71 -0.55 -1.12 9.44
N LEU A 72 0.33 -1.80 8.71
CA LEU A 72 1.50 -1.17 8.08
C LEU A 72 1.08 -0.06 7.11
N THR A 73 0.15 -0.38 6.22
CA THR A 73 -0.39 0.56 5.22
C THR A 73 -0.98 1.80 5.90
N ARG A 74 -1.74 1.63 6.99
CA ARG A 74 -2.32 2.74 7.75
C ARG A 74 -1.24 3.63 8.37
N ILE A 75 -0.21 3.05 8.98
CA ILE A 75 0.91 3.80 9.60
C ILE A 75 1.66 4.59 8.53
N LEU A 76 2.01 3.96 7.41
CA LEU A 76 2.70 4.62 6.31
C LEU A 76 1.89 5.77 5.72
N ARG A 77 0.58 5.56 5.50
CA ARG A 77 -0.32 6.62 5.03
C ARG A 77 -0.36 7.81 5.99
N LEU A 78 -0.43 7.55 7.31
CA LEU A 78 -0.37 8.61 8.32
C LEU A 78 0.98 9.33 8.31
N HIS A 79 2.08 8.60 8.18
CA HIS A 79 3.41 9.18 8.10
C HIS A 79 3.53 10.12 6.90
N VAL A 80 3.13 9.67 5.70
CA VAL A 80 3.15 10.51 4.49
C VAL A 80 2.31 11.78 4.66
N ALA A 81 1.09 11.65 5.21
CA ALA A 81 0.22 12.80 5.44
C ALA A 81 0.80 13.81 6.45
N LEU A 82 1.50 13.33 7.48
CA LEU A 82 2.05 14.19 8.55
C LEU A 82 3.44 14.76 8.22
N ALA A 83 4.26 14.03 7.47
CA ALA A 83 5.63 14.41 7.14
C ALA A 83 5.71 15.56 6.12
N ARG A 84 4.62 15.83 5.39
CA ARG A 84 4.52 16.91 4.39
C ARG A 84 5.65 16.88 3.36
N PHE A 85 5.93 15.70 2.81
CA PHE A 85 6.87 15.55 1.72
C PHE A 85 6.50 16.46 0.54
N PRO A 86 7.49 16.98 -0.21
CA PRO A 86 7.24 17.60 -1.50
C PRO A 86 6.41 16.66 -2.37
N PHE A 87 5.42 17.20 -3.07
CA PHE A 87 4.54 16.39 -3.90
C PHE A 87 5.31 15.70 -5.05
N THR A 88 6.38 16.31 -5.55
CA THR A 88 7.34 15.70 -6.49
C THR A 88 7.91 14.37 -5.96
N ASP A 89 8.29 14.32 -4.69
CA ASP A 89 8.92 13.14 -4.08
C ASP A 89 7.90 12.00 -3.96
N LEU A 90 6.63 12.35 -3.68
CA LEU A 90 5.54 11.37 -3.64
C LEU A 90 5.26 10.78 -5.03
N VAL A 91 5.34 11.60 -6.08
CA VAL A 91 5.16 11.15 -7.47
C VAL A 91 6.30 10.23 -7.89
N GLU A 92 7.57 10.56 -7.61
CA GLU A 92 8.70 9.68 -7.92
C GLU A 92 8.66 8.36 -7.13
N ALA A 93 8.24 8.40 -5.86
CA ALA A 93 8.02 7.21 -5.06
C ALA A 93 6.91 6.34 -5.65
N ARG A 94 5.79 6.95 -6.07
CA ARG A 94 4.69 6.26 -6.76
C ARG A 94 5.18 5.59 -8.04
N ILE A 95 5.91 6.32 -8.90
CA ILE A 95 6.45 5.78 -10.16
C ILE A 95 7.36 4.58 -9.88
N THR A 96 8.28 4.71 -8.91
CA THR A 96 9.21 3.63 -8.56
C THR A 96 8.46 2.36 -8.14
N LEU A 97 7.48 2.50 -7.25
CA LEU A 97 6.71 1.38 -6.73
C LEU A 97 5.80 0.77 -7.81
N GLU A 98 5.10 1.60 -8.58
CA GLU A 98 4.16 1.11 -9.59
C GLU A 98 4.83 0.50 -10.81
N ARG A 99 5.99 1.01 -11.24
CA ARG A 99 6.84 0.35 -12.26
C ARG A 99 7.22 -1.06 -11.84
N SER A 100 7.63 -1.24 -10.58
CA SER A 100 7.95 -2.56 -10.02
C SER A 100 6.71 -3.45 -9.98
N SER A 101 5.59 -2.93 -9.49
CA SER A 101 4.32 -3.65 -9.40
C SER A 101 3.83 -4.18 -10.74
N VAL A 102 3.79 -3.34 -11.79
CA VAL A 102 3.30 -3.75 -13.12
C VAL A 102 4.26 -4.74 -13.80
N ALA A 103 5.57 -4.57 -13.63
CA ALA A 103 6.56 -5.45 -14.23
C ALA A 103 6.52 -6.85 -13.60
N LEU A 104 6.33 -6.91 -12.27
CA LEU A 104 6.15 -8.17 -11.56
C LEU A 104 4.79 -8.81 -11.86
N ALA A 105 3.72 -8.02 -11.93
CA ALA A 105 2.39 -8.52 -12.25
C ALA A 105 2.34 -9.15 -13.65
N ALA A 106 3.09 -8.61 -14.62
CA ALA A 106 3.22 -9.20 -15.95
C ALA A 106 3.75 -10.65 -15.92
N HIS A 107 4.48 -11.05 -14.87
CA HIS A 107 4.98 -12.41 -14.71
C HIS A 107 4.14 -13.29 -13.78
N HIS A 108 3.48 -12.68 -12.78
CA HIS A 108 2.86 -13.42 -11.68
C HIS A 108 1.33 -13.39 -11.68
N ALA A 109 0.70 -12.48 -12.42
CA ALA A 109 -0.75 -12.32 -12.42
C ALA A 109 -1.44 -13.61 -12.88
N THR A 110 -2.39 -14.06 -12.07
CA THR A 110 -3.25 -15.21 -12.37
C THR A 110 -4.41 -14.80 -13.26
N ASP A 111 -5.06 -15.77 -13.92
CA ASP A 111 -6.26 -15.50 -14.74
C ASP A 111 -7.37 -14.82 -13.94
N GLN A 112 -7.57 -15.23 -12.68
CA GLN A 112 -8.54 -14.58 -11.79
C GLN A 112 -8.20 -13.10 -11.52
N GLN A 113 -6.92 -12.76 -11.39
CA GLN A 113 -6.49 -11.38 -11.23
C GLN A 113 -6.64 -10.58 -12.53
N HIS A 114 -6.39 -11.19 -13.68
CA HIS A 114 -6.70 -10.58 -14.98
C HIS A 114 -8.19 -10.29 -15.14
N ASP A 115 -9.07 -11.22 -14.75
CA ASP A 115 -10.52 -11.03 -14.81
C ASP A 115 -10.96 -9.86 -13.90
N ARG A 116 -10.40 -9.76 -12.69
CA ARG A 116 -10.66 -8.64 -11.78
C ARG A 116 -10.22 -7.30 -12.39
N LEU A 117 -9.03 -7.24 -12.96
CA LEU A 117 -8.51 -6.04 -13.63
C LEU A 117 -9.40 -5.64 -14.82
N ALA A 118 -9.81 -6.60 -15.64
CA ALA A 118 -10.72 -6.36 -16.77
C ALA A 118 -12.09 -5.85 -16.31
N GLY A 119 -12.59 -6.34 -15.16
CA GLY A 119 -13.82 -5.85 -14.53
C GLY A 119 -13.72 -4.39 -14.11
N LEU A 120 -12.62 -4.00 -13.48
CA LEU A 120 -12.36 -2.60 -13.09
C LEU A 120 -12.29 -1.67 -14.30
N LEU A 121 -11.60 -2.08 -15.37
CA LEU A 121 -11.58 -1.31 -16.63
C LEU A 121 -12.97 -1.18 -17.25
N SER A 122 -13.80 -2.22 -17.17
CA SER A 122 -15.16 -2.18 -17.69
C SER A 122 -16.05 -1.24 -16.87
N ALA A 123 -15.84 -1.17 -15.55
CA ALA A 123 -16.50 -0.19 -14.69
C ALA A 123 -16.03 1.24 -15.01
N MET A 124 -14.74 1.45 -15.27
CA MET A 124 -14.21 2.76 -15.68
C MET A 124 -14.81 3.26 -17.01
N ASP A 125 -15.15 2.35 -17.92
CA ASP A 125 -15.69 2.66 -19.24
C ASP A 125 -17.16 3.13 -19.22
N ASP A 126 -17.87 2.95 -18.11
CA ASP A 126 -19.26 3.38 -17.99
C ASP A 126 -19.37 4.91 -18.19
N PRO A 127 -20.24 5.39 -19.09
CA PRO A 127 -20.38 6.82 -19.40
C PRO A 127 -20.93 7.65 -18.22
N THR A 128 -21.48 7.02 -17.19
CA THR A 128 -22.00 7.68 -15.98
C THR A 128 -20.95 7.92 -14.90
N VAL A 129 -19.72 7.43 -15.10
CA VAL A 129 -18.62 7.58 -14.15
C VAL A 129 -18.23 9.04 -13.99
N THR A 130 -18.37 9.54 -12.77
CA THR A 130 -17.90 10.87 -12.36
C THR A 130 -16.39 10.86 -12.09
N PRO A 131 -15.73 12.03 -12.00
CA PRO A 131 -14.32 12.10 -11.59
C PRO A 131 -14.03 11.39 -10.27
N GLU A 132 -14.95 11.48 -9.29
CA GLU A 132 -14.82 10.79 -8.00
C GLU A 132 -14.83 9.28 -8.15
N MET A 133 -15.81 8.76 -8.88
CA MET A 133 -15.93 7.32 -9.14
C MET A 133 -14.73 6.81 -9.91
N PHE A 134 -14.23 7.58 -10.88
CA PHE A 134 -13.05 7.21 -11.65
C PHE A 134 -11.80 7.16 -10.77
N ASN A 135 -11.57 8.15 -9.90
CA ASN A 135 -10.43 8.18 -8.99
C ASN A 135 -10.41 6.97 -8.03
N ASP A 136 -11.59 6.48 -7.65
CA ASP A 136 -11.74 5.27 -6.84
C ASP A 136 -11.39 4.02 -7.64
N LEU A 137 -11.97 3.88 -8.84
CA LEU A 137 -11.66 2.78 -9.74
C LEU A 137 -10.17 2.76 -10.15
N ASP A 138 -9.56 3.92 -10.36
CA ASP A 138 -8.13 4.10 -10.68
C ASP A 138 -7.26 3.59 -9.53
N THR A 139 -7.58 4.02 -8.30
CA THR A 139 -6.91 3.52 -7.11
C THR A 139 -7.04 2.01 -7.00
N GLU A 140 -8.24 1.47 -7.17
CA GLU A 140 -8.50 0.02 -7.11
C GLU A 140 -7.77 -0.77 -8.20
N PHE A 141 -7.72 -0.25 -9.43
CA PHE A 141 -7.07 -0.90 -10.57
C PHE A 141 -5.57 -1.08 -10.31
N HIS A 142 -4.88 -0.04 -9.88
CA HIS A 142 -3.45 -0.13 -9.62
C HIS A 142 -3.10 -0.86 -8.33
N VAL A 143 -3.97 -0.81 -7.31
CA VAL A 143 -3.84 -1.70 -6.14
C VAL A 143 -3.99 -3.15 -6.55
N ALA A 144 -4.96 -3.48 -7.42
CA ALA A 144 -5.14 -4.85 -7.92
C ALA A 144 -3.93 -5.33 -8.74
N ILE A 145 -3.26 -4.44 -9.49
CA ILE A 145 -1.98 -4.77 -10.14
C ILE A 145 -0.89 -5.04 -9.09
N ALA A 146 -0.78 -4.20 -8.06
CA ALA A 146 0.21 -4.36 -7.02
C ALA A 146 0.02 -5.69 -6.25
N GLU A 147 -1.22 -6.09 -5.98
CA GLU A 147 -1.56 -7.40 -5.42
C GLU A 147 -1.18 -8.56 -6.37
N ALA A 148 -1.33 -8.34 -7.69
CA ALA A 148 -0.93 -9.31 -8.71
C ALA A 148 0.60 -9.43 -8.89
N SER A 149 1.39 -8.52 -8.32
CA SER A 149 2.86 -8.55 -8.41
C SER A 149 3.50 -9.76 -7.72
N GLY A 150 2.81 -10.42 -6.79
CA GLY A 150 3.38 -11.49 -5.96
C GLY A 150 4.44 -11.02 -4.96
N ASN A 151 4.70 -9.70 -4.86
CA ASN A 151 5.60 -9.11 -3.87
C ASN A 151 4.79 -8.31 -2.84
N GLN A 152 4.51 -8.95 -1.70
CA GLN A 152 3.65 -8.37 -0.67
C GLN A 152 4.15 -7.04 -0.13
N LEU A 153 5.47 -6.88 0.06
CA LEU A 153 6.02 -5.63 0.58
C LEU A 153 5.85 -4.48 -0.43
N VAL A 154 6.11 -4.75 -1.71
CA VAL A 154 5.86 -3.76 -2.77
C VAL A 154 4.38 -3.40 -2.83
N CYS A 155 3.49 -4.39 -2.74
CA CYS A 155 2.05 -4.18 -2.67
C CYS A 155 1.66 -3.22 -1.53
N ASP A 156 2.07 -3.53 -0.29
CA ASP A 156 1.73 -2.72 0.89
C ASP A 156 2.23 -1.27 0.76
N LEU A 157 3.44 -1.08 0.21
CA LEU A 157 4.01 0.24 -0.04
C LEU A 157 3.25 0.99 -1.15
N THR A 158 2.90 0.33 -2.26
CA THR A 158 2.10 0.92 -3.34
C THR A 158 0.73 1.35 -2.83
N VAL A 159 0.04 0.50 -2.05
CA VAL A 159 -1.27 0.81 -1.47
C VAL A 159 -1.18 2.03 -0.55
N ALA A 160 -0.15 2.10 0.30
CA ALA A 160 0.03 3.24 1.20
C ALA A 160 0.22 4.56 0.45
N ILE A 161 1.09 4.58 -0.57
CA ILE A 161 1.34 5.77 -1.39
C ILE A 161 0.09 6.18 -2.18
N ARG A 162 -0.61 5.25 -2.85
CA ARG A 162 -1.84 5.57 -3.58
C ARG A 162 -2.91 6.15 -2.69
N ASN A 163 -3.16 5.53 -1.55
CA ASN A 163 -4.15 6.02 -0.59
C ASN A 163 -3.79 7.42 -0.04
N SER A 164 -2.51 7.75 0.06
CA SER A 164 -2.07 9.09 0.47
C SER A 164 -2.30 10.15 -0.61
N LEU A 165 -2.23 9.76 -1.89
CA LEU A 165 -2.40 10.65 -3.04
C LEU A 165 -3.85 10.75 -3.53
N ARG A 166 -4.74 9.83 -3.11
CA ARG A 166 -6.14 9.78 -3.55
C ARG A 166 -6.89 11.10 -3.40
N ALA A 167 -6.75 11.80 -2.27
CA ALA A 167 -7.46 13.05 -2.03
C ALA A 167 -6.89 14.23 -2.85
N PRO A 168 -5.57 14.48 -2.87
CA PRO A 168 -4.98 15.47 -3.78
C PRO A 168 -5.32 15.23 -5.26
N LEU A 169 -5.28 13.97 -5.72
CA LEU A 169 -5.63 13.62 -7.10
C LEU A 169 -7.11 13.93 -7.38
N LEU A 170 -8.01 13.57 -6.48
CA LEU A 170 -9.42 13.88 -6.62
C LEU A 170 -9.68 15.39 -6.74
N THR A 171 -9.09 16.20 -5.85
CA THR A 171 -9.26 17.65 -5.85
C THR A 171 -8.92 18.26 -7.19
N ALA A 172 -7.86 17.78 -7.81
CA ALA A 172 -7.39 18.32 -9.08
C ALA A 172 -8.13 17.72 -10.28
N LEU A 173 -8.56 16.45 -10.25
CA LEU A 173 -9.51 15.91 -11.22
C LEU A 173 -10.82 16.71 -11.28
N GLN A 174 -11.29 17.22 -10.14
CA GLN A 174 -12.47 18.09 -10.07
C GLN A 174 -12.26 19.48 -10.68
N GLN A 175 -11.03 19.93 -10.89
CA GLN A 175 -10.73 21.22 -11.54
C GLN A 175 -10.56 21.10 -13.06
N VAL A 176 -10.49 19.89 -13.61
CA VAL A 176 -10.32 19.66 -15.04
C VAL A 176 -11.53 20.19 -15.81
N ALA A 177 -11.30 21.11 -16.74
CA ALA A 177 -12.34 21.76 -17.52
C ALA A 177 -13.13 20.79 -18.43
N ASP A 178 -12.45 19.81 -19.03
CA ASP A 178 -13.06 18.79 -19.90
C ASP A 178 -12.77 17.38 -19.36
N TRP A 179 -13.55 16.97 -18.37
CA TRP A 179 -13.52 15.61 -17.82
C TRP A 179 -13.74 14.54 -18.91
N GLY A 180 -14.60 14.80 -19.88
CA GLY A 180 -14.94 13.83 -20.92
C GLY A 180 -13.72 13.48 -21.78
N ALA A 181 -12.98 14.49 -22.23
CA ALA A 181 -11.75 14.29 -22.99
C ALA A 181 -10.66 13.60 -22.15
N LEU A 182 -10.48 13.99 -20.89
CA LEU A 182 -9.49 13.36 -20.00
C LEU A 182 -9.83 11.89 -19.72
N ALA A 183 -11.09 11.58 -19.43
CA ALA A 183 -11.55 10.23 -19.15
C ALA A 183 -11.28 9.28 -20.34
N VAL A 184 -11.49 9.75 -21.58
CA VAL A 184 -11.17 8.96 -22.78
C VAL A 184 -9.68 8.60 -22.84
N THR A 185 -8.80 9.56 -22.57
CA THR A 185 -7.35 9.33 -22.54
C THR A 185 -6.95 8.36 -21.43
N LEU A 186 -7.40 8.60 -20.19
CA LEU A 186 -7.07 7.73 -19.05
C LEU A 186 -7.58 6.30 -19.25
N ARG A 187 -8.79 6.11 -19.78
CA ARG A 187 -9.32 4.77 -20.10
C ARG A 187 -8.44 4.05 -21.13
N ALA A 188 -7.99 4.75 -22.16
CA ALA A 188 -7.12 4.19 -23.19
C ALA A 188 -5.75 3.77 -22.61
N GLU A 189 -5.14 4.62 -21.78
CA GLU A 189 -3.87 4.34 -21.11
C GLU A 189 -3.97 3.11 -20.18
N HIS A 190 -5.01 3.03 -19.35
CA HIS A 190 -5.24 1.88 -18.47
C HIS A 190 -5.46 0.57 -19.26
N ARG A 191 -6.21 0.63 -20.37
CA ARG A 191 -6.41 -0.51 -21.29
C ARG A 191 -5.09 -0.96 -21.92
N GLU A 192 -4.24 -0.03 -22.32
CA GLU A 192 -2.93 -0.35 -22.89
C GLU A 192 -2.03 -1.01 -21.84
N LEU A 193 -1.96 -0.43 -20.64
CA LEU A 193 -1.20 -0.98 -19.51
C LEU A 193 -1.65 -2.41 -19.16
N PHE A 194 -2.96 -2.63 -19.03
CA PHE A 194 -3.51 -3.97 -18.76
C PHE A 194 -3.14 -4.97 -19.85
N ASN A 195 -3.19 -4.58 -21.12
CA ASN A 195 -2.81 -5.48 -22.21
C ASN A 195 -1.32 -5.82 -22.18
N ALA A 196 -0.44 -4.89 -21.83
CA ALA A 196 0.98 -5.15 -21.66
C ALA A 196 1.23 -6.15 -20.50
N VAL A 197 0.56 -5.94 -19.35
CA VAL A 197 0.61 -6.88 -18.21
C VAL A 197 0.13 -8.27 -18.63
N ARG A 198 -1.05 -8.36 -19.26
CA ARG A 198 -1.65 -9.65 -19.68
C ARG A 198 -0.79 -10.41 -20.70
N ARG A 199 0.00 -9.72 -21.51
CA ARG A 199 0.92 -10.33 -22.50
C ARG A 199 2.30 -10.66 -21.92
N GLY A 200 2.55 -10.34 -20.65
CA GLY A 200 3.86 -10.54 -20.02
C GLY A 200 4.94 -9.54 -20.48
N GLU A 201 4.53 -8.38 -20.99
CA GLU A 201 5.45 -7.36 -21.54
C GLU A 201 5.95 -6.43 -20.40
N SER A 202 6.74 -6.97 -19.47
CA SER A 202 7.10 -6.30 -18.21
C SER A 202 7.75 -4.92 -18.37
N SER A 203 8.69 -4.77 -19.30
CA SER A 203 9.34 -3.47 -19.57
C SER A 203 8.37 -2.47 -20.17
N ARG A 204 7.53 -2.92 -21.12
CA ARG A 204 6.49 -2.08 -21.76
C ARG A 204 5.50 -1.60 -20.71
N ALA A 205 5.02 -2.50 -19.83
CA ALA A 205 4.09 -2.16 -18.76
C ALA A 205 4.68 -1.11 -17.81
N ALA A 206 5.97 -1.26 -17.44
CA ALA A 206 6.66 -0.28 -16.61
C ALA A 206 6.74 1.10 -17.27
N ASP A 207 7.06 1.16 -18.56
CA ASP A 207 7.15 2.43 -19.27
C ASP A 207 5.78 3.09 -19.46
N LEU A 208 4.73 2.30 -19.72
CA LEU A 208 3.36 2.79 -19.82
C LEU A 208 2.85 3.37 -18.49
N VAL A 209 3.08 2.69 -17.37
CA VAL A 209 2.61 3.20 -16.07
C VAL A 209 3.34 4.47 -15.66
N GLU A 210 4.64 4.58 -15.95
CA GLU A 210 5.38 5.81 -15.69
C GLU A 210 4.84 6.97 -16.54
N ALA A 211 4.65 6.74 -17.85
CA ALA A 211 4.11 7.76 -18.75
C ALA A 211 2.72 8.24 -18.28
N HIS A 212 1.83 7.32 -17.92
CA HIS A 212 0.51 7.60 -17.38
C HIS A 212 0.57 8.46 -16.10
N ILE A 213 1.43 8.09 -15.13
CA ILE A 213 1.58 8.84 -13.87
C ILE A 213 2.15 10.24 -14.14
N ARG A 214 3.15 10.36 -15.02
CA ARG A 214 3.78 11.65 -15.35
C ARG A 214 2.84 12.58 -16.13
N ALA A 215 2.08 12.03 -17.08
CA ALA A 215 1.09 12.79 -17.83
C ALA A 215 0.01 13.33 -16.90
N SER A 216 -0.54 12.46 -16.04
CA SER A 216 -1.47 12.87 -14.98
C SER A 216 -0.84 13.96 -14.11
N TYR A 217 0.41 13.80 -13.68
CA TYR A 217 1.11 14.79 -12.86
C TYR A 217 1.28 16.16 -13.53
N GLN A 218 1.63 16.21 -14.81
CA GLN A 218 1.82 17.46 -15.53
C GLN A 218 0.52 18.26 -15.62
N SER A 219 -0.61 17.60 -15.88
CA SER A 219 -1.92 18.24 -15.84
C SER A 219 -2.25 18.81 -14.45
N LEU A 220 -1.84 18.11 -13.38
CA LEU A 220 -2.10 18.51 -11.99
C LEU A 220 -1.26 19.72 -11.53
N LEU A 221 0.00 19.83 -11.96
CA LEU A 221 0.88 20.94 -11.58
C LEU A 221 0.48 22.26 -12.23
N GLN A 222 0.04 22.23 -13.49
CA GLN A 222 -0.37 23.44 -14.22
C GLN A 222 -1.49 24.17 -13.45
N ASP A 223 -2.45 23.42 -12.89
CA ASP A 223 -3.58 24.01 -12.15
C ASP A 223 -3.21 24.43 -10.71
N MET A 224 -2.25 23.73 -10.07
CA MET A 224 -1.79 24.06 -8.71
C MET A 224 -0.94 25.35 -8.65
N GLU A 225 -0.21 25.67 -9.71
CA GLU A 225 0.49 26.95 -9.84
C GLU A 225 -0.48 28.10 -10.16
N GLU A 226 -1.48 27.87 -11.00
CA GLU A 226 -2.51 28.86 -11.32
C GLU A 226 -3.37 29.23 -10.11
N THR A 227 -3.72 28.27 -9.25
CA THR A 227 -4.54 28.51 -8.04
C THR A 227 -3.80 29.27 -6.93
N ARG A 228 -2.48 29.43 -7.04
CA ARG A 228 -1.63 30.20 -6.09
C ARG A 228 -1.40 31.66 -6.51
N THR A 229 -1.96 32.09 -7.65
CA THR A 229 -1.80 33.45 -8.20
C THR A 229 -3.12 34.23 -8.14
#